data_AF-I4DS19-F1
#
_entry.id   AF-I4DS19-F1
#
_cell.length_a   1.000
_cell.length_b   1.000
_cell.length_c   1.000
_cell.angle_alpha   90.00
_cell.angle_beta   90.00
_cell.angle_gamma   90.00
#
_symmetry.space_group_name_H-M   'P 1'
#
loop_
_entity.id
_entity.type
_entity.pdbx_description
1 polymer ?
#
loop_
_entity_poly.entity_id
_entity_poly.type
_entity_poly.pdbx_seq_one_letter_code
_entity_poly.pdbx_strand_id
1 'polypeptide(L)'
;MVDVLVPVIEAKHVNATANMICNEPIEMRGYTMKHLHEIHRTMRCVDKYGHRPEKDGAMLLGTLIGVLLAVPIMLTLMLLWRHGYFRWLGLRGPVDVSRAFYKRAPADDSFNI
;
A
#
# COMPACT_ATOMS: atom_id res chain seq x y z
N MET A 1 -2.82 -8.71 34.98
CA MET A 1 -2.02 -7.58 35.56
C MET A 1 -2.92 -6.39 35.91
N VAL A 2 -3.80 -5.94 35.02
CA VAL A 2 -4.87 -4.96 35.35
C VAL A 2 -5.83 -5.49 36.41
N ASP A 3 -6.21 -6.77 36.29
CA ASP A 3 -7.19 -7.40 37.16
C ASP A 3 -6.77 -7.53 38.63
N VAL A 4 -5.48 -7.38 38.90
CA VAL A 4 -4.93 -7.36 40.27
C VAL A 4 -4.69 -5.91 40.72
N LEU A 5 -4.27 -5.04 39.80
CA LEU A 5 -3.89 -3.68 40.13
C LEU A 5 -5.10 -2.79 40.43
N VAL A 6 -6.17 -2.92 39.66
CA VAL A 6 -7.42 -2.13 39.83
C VAL A 6 -8.08 -2.35 41.20
N PRO A 7 -8.33 -3.60 41.67
CA PRO A 7 -8.92 -3.81 42.99
C PRO A 7 -7.99 -3.38 44.13
N VAL A 8 -6.66 -3.46 43.95
CA VAL A 8 -5.69 -2.99 44.96
C VAL A 8 -5.69 -1.47 45.10
N ILE A 9 -5.80 -0.73 43.98
CA ILE A 9 -5.88 0.73 43.99
C ILE A 9 -7.22 1.19 44.60
N GLU A 10 -8.32 0.51 44.25
CA GLU A 10 -9.64 0.83 44.78
C GLU A 10 -9.75 0.55 46.29
N ALA A 11 -9.04 -0.46 46.79
CA ALA A 11 -8.92 -0.74 48.22
C ALA A 11 -8.12 0.33 48.99
N LYS A 12 -7.24 1.09 48.32
CA LYS A 12 -6.44 2.16 48.93
C LYS A 12 -7.08 3.54 48.78
N HIS A 13 -7.70 3.80 47.63
CA HIS A 13 -8.40 5.04 47.33
C HIS A 13 -9.68 4.74 46.56
N VAL A 14 -10.81 4.95 47.24
CA VAL A 14 -12.15 4.79 46.64
C VAL A 14 -12.26 5.69 45.41
N ASN A 15 -12.66 5.11 44.27
CA ASN A 15 -12.87 5.77 42.97
C ASN A 15 -11.64 6.37 42.26
N ALA A 16 -10.41 6.12 42.73
CA ALA A 16 -9.23 6.69 42.06
C ALA A 16 -9.02 6.15 40.62
N THR A 17 -9.48 4.92 40.34
CA THR A 17 -9.33 4.23 39.06
C THR A 17 -10.20 4.80 37.94
N ALA A 18 -11.24 5.57 38.27
CA ALA A 18 -12.09 6.27 37.29
C ALA A 18 -11.39 7.51 36.69
N ASN A 19 -10.46 8.12 37.44
CA ASN A 19 -9.73 9.31 37.03
C ASN A 19 -8.34 8.99 36.43
N MET A 20 -7.89 7.74 36.52
CA MET A 20 -6.62 7.29 35.93
C MET A 20 -6.81 6.96 34.45
N ILE A 21 -6.41 7.90 33.61
CA ILE A 21 -6.44 7.78 32.15
C ILE A 21 -5.11 7.21 31.67
N CYS A 22 -5.16 6.22 30.78
CA CYS A 22 -3.97 5.67 30.15
C CYS A 22 -3.40 6.69 29.14
N ASN A 23 -2.12 7.05 29.29
CA ASN A 23 -1.40 7.89 28.31
C ASN A 23 -0.76 7.05 27.19
N GLU A 24 -0.38 5.81 27.52
CA GLU A 24 0.26 4.83 26.65
C GLU A 24 -0.40 3.46 26.90
N PRO A 25 -0.47 2.53 25.92
CA PRO A 25 -0.11 2.63 24.50
C PRO A 25 -1.15 3.40 23.65
N ILE A 26 -0.82 3.75 22.39
CA ILE A 26 -1.67 4.58 21.49
C ILE A 26 -3.11 4.05 21.36
N GLU A 27 -3.27 2.73 21.33
CA GLU A 27 -4.55 2.01 21.22
C GLU A 27 -5.43 2.14 22.48
N MET A 28 -4.83 2.44 23.62
CA MET A 28 -5.50 2.54 24.92
C MET A 28 -5.54 3.98 25.43
N ARG A 29 -5.05 4.94 24.65
CA ARG A 29 -4.97 6.34 25.05
C ARG A 29 -6.37 6.92 25.25
N GLY A 30 -6.63 7.47 26.43
CA GLY A 30 -7.93 8.05 26.78
C GLY A 30 -8.90 7.08 27.46
N TYR A 31 -8.60 5.77 27.52
CA TYR A 31 -9.39 4.82 28.30
C TYR A 31 -9.00 4.85 29.78
N THR A 32 -9.99 4.65 30.66
CA THR A 32 -9.79 4.57 32.11
C THR A 32 -9.37 3.17 32.54
N MET A 33 -8.59 3.08 33.61
CA MET A 33 -8.16 1.78 34.16
C MET A 33 -9.35 0.89 34.57
N LYS A 34 -10.46 1.50 35.02
CA LYS A 34 -11.71 0.78 35.32
C LYS A 34 -12.31 0.12 34.06
N HIS A 35 -12.35 0.85 32.94
CA HIS A 35 -12.90 0.34 31.69
C HIS A 35 -12.06 -0.81 31.11
N LEU A 36 -10.73 -0.75 31.26
CA LEU A 36 -9.86 -1.86 30.86
C LEU A 36 -10.12 -3.13 31.68
N HIS A 37 -10.42 -3.00 32.98
CA HIS A 37 -10.74 -4.13 33.84
C HIS A 37 -12.08 -4.78 33.49
N GLU A 38 -13.12 -3.99 33.21
CA GLU A 38 -14.45 -4.49 32.84
C GLU A 38 -14.43 -5.29 31.52
N ILE A 39 -13.56 -4.90 30.57
CA ILE A 39 -13.44 -5.60 29.28
C ILE A 39 -12.39 -6.74 29.35
N HIS A 40 -11.84 -7.01 30.54
CA HIS A 40 -10.75 -7.99 30.75
C HIS A 40 -9.60 -7.83 29.75
N ARG A 41 -9.30 -6.60 29.34
CA ARG A 41 -8.16 -6.33 28.46
C ARG A 41 -6.90 -6.13 29.30
N THR A 42 -5.85 -6.85 28.92
CA THR A 42 -4.53 -6.71 29.54
C THR A 42 -3.78 -5.52 28.93
N MET A 43 -3.09 -4.75 29.78
CA MET A 43 -2.17 -3.71 29.30
C MET A 43 -1.05 -4.39 28.52
N ARG A 44 -0.79 -3.94 27.29
CA ARG A 44 0.46 -4.29 26.61
C ARG A 44 1.60 -3.50 27.25
N CYS A 45 2.78 -4.11 27.35
CA CYS A 45 3.99 -3.39 27.72
C CYS A 45 4.31 -2.36 26.63
N VAL A 46 4.94 -1.25 27.00
CA VAL A 46 5.43 -0.26 26.03
C VAL A 46 6.37 -0.98 25.07
N ASP A 47 6.03 -0.99 23.78
CA ASP A 47 6.87 -1.59 22.75
C ASP A 47 8.19 -0.82 22.69
N LYS A 48 9.25 -1.42 23.25
CA LYS A 48 10.60 -0.83 23.34
C LYS A 48 11.17 -0.48 21.95
N TYR A 49 10.71 -1.16 20.91
CA TYR A 49 11.14 -0.99 19.52
C TYR A 49 10.22 -0.05 18.71
N GLY A 50 9.17 0.51 19.32
CA GLY A 50 8.31 1.50 18.67
C GLY A 50 7.54 0.99 17.45
N HIS A 51 7.41 -0.32 17.28
CA HIS A 51 6.61 -0.92 16.21
C HIS A 51 5.16 -0.44 16.32
N ARG A 52 4.65 0.12 15.21
CA ARG A 52 3.27 0.59 15.12
C ARG A 52 2.53 -0.30 14.14
N PRO A 53 1.92 -1.41 14.60
CA PRO A 53 1.33 -2.41 13.71
C PRO A 53 0.28 -1.81 12.76
N GLU A 54 -0.41 -0.75 13.20
CA GLU A 54 -1.36 0.05 12.42
C GLU A 54 -0.74 0.69 11.15
N LYS A 55 0.50 1.19 11.24
CA LYS A 55 1.18 1.88 10.13
C LYS A 55 2.00 0.89 9.29
N ASP A 56 2.67 -0.03 9.96
CA ASP A 56 3.51 -1.02 9.30
C ASP A 56 2.66 -1.99 8.46
N GLY A 57 1.46 -2.35 8.93
CA GLY A 57 0.50 -3.14 8.16
C GLY A 57 -0.03 -2.42 6.92
N ALA A 58 -0.33 -1.11 7.04
CA ALA A 58 -0.80 -0.31 5.91
C ALA A 58 0.28 -0.14 4.83
N MET A 59 1.54 0.06 5.22
CA MET A 59 2.67 0.10 4.28
C MET A 59 2.86 -1.25 3.57
N LEU A 60 2.80 -2.36 4.30
CA LEU A 60 2.94 -3.69 3.72
C LEU A 60 1.82 -3.98 2.70
N LEU A 61 0.57 -3.65 3.03
CA LEU A 61 -0.56 -3.81 2.11
C LEU A 61 -0.43 -2.92 0.87
N GLY A 62 -0.02 -1.66 1.07
CA GLY A 62 0.20 -0.70 -0.03
C GLY A 62 1.30 -1.15 -0.99
N THR A 63 2.41 -1.67 -0.47
CA THR A 63 3.49 -2.20 -1.32
C THR A 63 3.06 -3.45 -2.10
N LEU A 64 2.29 -4.34 -1.50
CA LEU A 64 1.78 -5.53 -2.16
C LEU A 64 0.85 -5.16 -3.33
N ILE A 65 -0.10 -4.26 -3.09
CA ILE A 65 -1.02 -3.75 -4.13
C ILE A 65 -0.23 -3.02 -5.23
N GLY A 66 0.76 -2.19 -4.85
CA GLY A 66 1.60 -1.45 -5.80
C GLY A 66 2.36 -2.36 -6.75
N VAL A 67 2.95 -3.46 -6.25
CA VAL A 67 3.67 -4.43 -7.08
C VAL A 67 2.73 -5.18 -8.03
N LEU A 68 1.54 -5.57 -7.55
CA LEU A 68 0.52 -6.23 -8.38
C LEU A 68 0.03 -5.33 -9.53
N LEU A 69 -0.10 -4.03 -9.28
CA LEU A 69 -0.53 -3.06 -10.29
C LEU A 69 0.59 -2.58 -11.20
N ALA A 70 1.85 -2.66 -10.78
CA ALA A 70 2.99 -2.22 -11.59
C ALA A 70 3.07 -2.94 -12.95
N VAL A 71 2.80 -4.25 -12.98
CA VAL A 71 2.85 -5.06 -14.20
C VAL A 71 1.81 -4.62 -15.25
N PRO A 72 0.50 -4.55 -14.94
CA PRO A 72 -0.48 -4.07 -15.92
C PRO A 72 -0.29 -2.58 -16.27
N ILE A 73 0.19 -1.75 -15.35
CA ILE A 73 0.48 -0.33 -15.64
C ILE A 73 1.61 -0.21 -16.67
N MET A 74 2.73 -0.92 -16.49
CA MET A 74 3.83 -0.87 -17.45
C MET A 74 3.45 -1.45 -18.81
N LEU A 75 2.65 -2.52 -18.82
CA LEU A 75 2.15 -3.13 -20.05
C LEU A 75 1.19 -2.19 -20.79
N THR A 76 0.25 -1.54 -20.09
CA THR A 76 -0.66 -0.56 -20.69
C THR A 76 0.09 0.67 -21.21
N LEU A 77 1.08 1.19 -20.48
CA LEU A 77 1.95 2.26 -20.96
C LEU A 77 2.71 1.86 -22.23
N MET A 78 3.29 0.65 -22.27
CA MET A 78 3.96 0.13 -23.46
C MET A 78 2.99 -0.04 -24.63
N LEU A 79 1.79 -0.57 -24.40
CA LEU A 79 0.78 -0.71 -25.45
C LEU A 79 0.27 0.64 -25.95
N LEU A 80 0.04 1.61 -25.07
CA LEU A 80 -0.35 2.98 -25.42
C LEU A 80 0.74 3.69 -26.26
N TRP A 81 2.01 3.47 -25.90
CA TRP A 81 3.15 3.95 -26.69
C TRP A 81 3.19 3.25 -28.06
N ARG A 82 3.05 1.91 -28.10
CA ARG A 82 3.15 1.11 -29.33
C ARG A 82 1.97 1.29 -30.28
N HIS A 83 0.75 1.43 -29.78
CA HIS A 83 -0.47 1.65 -30.57
C HIS A 83 -0.66 3.10 -31.04
N GLY A 84 0.24 4.00 -30.69
CA GLY A 84 0.26 5.35 -31.26
C GLY A 84 -0.90 6.23 -30.79
N TYR A 85 -1.36 6.10 -29.54
CA TYR A 85 -2.31 7.09 -28.98
C TYR A 85 -1.69 8.50 -28.90
N PHE A 86 -0.35 8.58 -28.90
CA PHE A 86 0.46 9.79 -29.11
C PHE A 86 0.55 10.27 -30.58
N ARG A 87 -0.28 9.75 -31.51
CA ARG A 87 -0.37 10.26 -32.89
C ARG A 87 -0.82 11.73 -32.94
N TRP A 88 -1.49 12.22 -31.89
CA TRP A 88 -1.86 13.63 -31.74
C TRP A 88 -0.69 14.56 -31.36
N LEU A 89 0.35 14.04 -30.71
CA LEU A 89 1.56 14.78 -30.30
C LEU A 89 2.76 14.57 -31.24
N GLY A 90 2.58 13.91 -32.39
CA GLY A 90 3.60 13.79 -33.43
C GLY A 90 4.78 12.85 -33.14
N LEU A 91 4.85 12.22 -31.95
CA LEU A 91 5.86 11.22 -31.65
C LEU A 91 5.45 9.84 -32.20
N ARG A 92 6.01 9.48 -33.36
CA ARG A 92 5.95 8.12 -33.91
C ARG A 92 6.86 7.19 -33.11
N GLY A 93 6.28 6.25 -32.36
CA GLY A 93 7.03 5.12 -31.82
C GLY A 93 7.61 4.24 -32.94
N PRO A 94 8.68 3.47 -32.68
CA PRO A 94 9.26 2.57 -33.66
C PRO A 94 8.23 1.50 -34.04
N VAL A 95 7.72 1.57 -35.26
CA VAL A 95 6.93 0.50 -35.85
C VAL A 95 7.90 -0.59 -36.29
N ASP A 96 7.70 -1.80 -35.78
CA ASP A 96 8.36 -3.02 -36.29
C ASP A 96 7.85 -3.30 -37.71
N VAL A 97 8.31 -2.51 -38.68
CA VAL A 97 8.11 -2.84 -40.08
C VAL A 97 9.15 -3.89 -40.46
N SER A 98 8.72 -5.12 -40.64
CA SER A 98 9.45 -6.13 -41.41
C SER A 98 9.53 -5.67 -42.88
N ARG A 99 10.35 -4.65 -43.16
CA ARG A 99 10.69 -4.17 -44.51
C ARG A 99 11.47 -5.20 -45.32
N ALA A 100 11.81 -6.35 -44.73
CA ALA A 100 12.65 -7.38 -45.35
C ALA A 100 11.97 -8.14 -46.50
N PHE A 101 10.65 -8.07 -46.69
CA PHE A 101 9.96 -8.96 -47.65
C PHE A 101 9.29 -8.30 -48.87
N TYR A 102 9.39 -6.97 -49.05
CA TYR A 102 8.89 -6.31 -50.26
C TYR A 102 10.02 -5.60 -50.99
N LYS A 103 10.78 -6.35 -51.80
CA LYS A 103 11.63 -5.77 -52.84
C LYS A 103 10.70 -5.34 -53.98
N ARG A 104 10.64 -4.03 -54.28
CA ARG A 104 9.89 -3.49 -55.42
C ARG A 104 10.47 -4.11 -56.70
N ALA A 105 9.64 -4.74 -57.53
CA ALA A 105 10.08 -5.24 -58.83
C ALA A 105 10.62 -4.07 -59.66
N PRO A 106 11.83 -4.17 -60.27
CA PRO A 106 12.26 -3.17 -61.23
C PRO A 106 11.30 -3.19 -62.42
N ALA A 107 10.88 -2.01 -62.86
CA ALA A 107 10.18 -1.82 -64.12
C ALA A 107 11.23 -1.67 -65.21
N ASP A 108 11.71 -2.79 -65.76
CA ASP A 108 12.46 -2.79 -67.00
C ASP A 108 11.48 -2.94 -68.17
N ASP A 109 11.22 -1.78 -68.79
CA ASP A 109 10.55 -1.64 -70.08
C ASP A 109 11.40 -2.31 -71.18
N SER A 110 11.01 -3.52 -71.62
CA SER A 110 11.44 -4.04 -72.92
C SER A 110 10.48 -5.13 -73.43
N PHE A 111 9.36 -4.71 -74.03
CA PHE A 111 8.65 -5.52 -75.01
C PHE A 111 8.90 -4.90 -76.39
N ASN A 112 9.98 -5.36 -77.04
CA ASN A 112 10.17 -5.20 -78.48
C ASN A 112 9.23 -6.18 -79.19
N ILE A 113 8.22 -5.65 -79.90
CA ILE A 113 7.66 -6.18 -81.15
C ILE A 113 7.60 -5.00 -82.13
#